data_AF-L7E5J4-F1
#
_entry.id   AF-L7E5J4-F1
#
_cell.length_a   1.000
_cell.length_b   1.000
_cell.length_c   1.000
_cell.angle_alpha   90.00
_cell.angle_beta   90.00
_cell.angle_gamma   90.00
#
_symmetry.space_group_name_H-M   'P 1'
#
loop_
_entity.id
_entity.type
_entity.pdbx_description
1 polymer ?
#
loop_
_entity_poly.entity_id
_entity_poly.type
_entity_poly.pdbx_seq_one_letter_code
_entity_poly.pdbx_strand_id
1 'polypeptide(L)'
;MPSNAKKRETEEKESQRWLDSLSETQQQIPEEIQVVTIGDCEADIFDLFAQSRSPNSHLLIRGTHNRKVNYLEDKQRSGHPEPKYLHQSIREIKACGSLDVQVKRNPNHEARLAKLTVRFASFEIQVPKHHSKANPRQPVKLQVILAEEEKSASWS
;
A
#
# COMPACT_ATOMS: atom_id res chain seq x y z
N MET A 1 1.60 19.25 -23.65
CA MET A 1 1.79 17.92 -23.04
C MET A 1 3.27 17.76 -22.70
N PRO A 2 3.66 17.64 -21.42
CA PRO A 2 5.07 17.40 -21.08
C PRO A 2 5.54 16.08 -21.70
N SER A 3 6.80 16.03 -22.14
CA SER A 3 7.40 14.83 -22.73
C SER A 3 7.52 13.73 -21.69
N ASN A 4 7.27 12.48 -22.11
CA ASN A 4 7.29 11.29 -21.23
C ASN A 4 8.62 11.12 -20.47
N ALA A 5 9.72 11.64 -21.04
CA ALA A 5 11.05 11.66 -20.42
C ALA A 5 11.12 12.55 -19.17
N LYS A 6 10.55 13.77 -19.21
CA LYS A 6 10.55 14.69 -18.05
C LYS A 6 9.72 14.15 -16.88
N LYS A 7 8.59 13.49 -17.19
CA LYS A 7 7.75 12.85 -16.17
C LYS A 7 8.51 11.73 -15.46
N ARG A 8 9.16 10.85 -16.23
CA ARG A 8 9.96 9.75 -15.70
C ARG A 8 11.12 10.24 -14.84
N GLU A 9 11.84 11.27 -15.28
CA GLU A 9 12.91 11.87 -14.48
C GLU A 9 12.39 12.44 -13.15
N THR A 10 11.19 13.03 -13.15
CA THR A 10 10.55 13.54 -11.93
C THR A 10 10.14 12.40 -11.00
N GLU A 11 9.50 11.36 -11.53
CA GLU A 11 9.14 10.15 -10.77
C GLU A 11 10.38 9.46 -10.19
N GLU A 12 11.49 9.40 -10.93
CA GLU A 12 12.76 8.83 -10.45
C GLU A 12 13.36 9.68 -9.31
N LYS A 13 13.32 11.01 -9.41
CA LYS A 13 13.78 11.92 -8.34
C LYS A 13 12.93 11.78 -7.08
N GLU A 14 11.61 11.79 -7.22
CA GLU A 14 10.70 11.61 -6.07
C GLU A 14 10.88 10.22 -5.45
N SER A 15 11.02 9.17 -6.25
CA SER A 15 11.32 7.82 -5.76
C SER A 15 12.61 7.78 -4.94
N GLN A 16 13.67 8.44 -5.42
CA GLN A 16 14.96 8.50 -4.72
C GLN A 16 14.84 9.27 -3.39
N ARG A 17 14.11 10.39 -3.37
CA ARG A 17 13.88 11.19 -2.15
C ARG A 17 13.25 10.36 -1.04
N TRP A 18 12.33 9.44 -1.35
CA TRP A 18 11.74 8.54 -0.35
C TRP A 18 12.77 7.60 0.28
N LEU A 19 13.68 7.04 -0.53
CA LEU A 19 14.72 6.12 -0.06
C LEU A 19 15.77 6.84 0.80
N ASP A 20 16.18 8.03 0.37
CA ASP A 20 17.16 8.86 1.08
C ASP A 20 16.58 9.31 2.43
N SER A 21 15.35 9.81 2.44
CA SER A 21 14.67 10.27 3.66
C SER A 21 14.51 9.14 4.68
N LEU A 22 14.18 7.92 4.24
CA LEU A 22 14.11 6.75 5.13
C LEU A 22 15.49 6.41 5.71
N SER A 23 16.54 6.45 4.88
CA SER A 23 17.91 6.19 5.33
C SER A 23 18.39 7.23 6.34
N GLU A 24 18.19 8.51 6.06
CA GLU A 24 18.56 9.61 6.96
C GLU A 24 17.81 9.52 8.29
N THR A 25 16.51 9.24 8.26
CA THR A 25 15.71 9.08 9.48
C THR A 25 16.25 7.97 10.37
N GLN A 26 16.61 6.81 9.78
CA GLN A 26 17.18 5.70 10.55
C GLN A 26 18.56 5.98 11.13
N GLN A 27 19.34 6.87 10.51
CA GLN A 27 20.67 7.25 11.03
C GLN A 27 20.59 8.27 12.16
N GLN A 28 19.56 9.13 12.14
CA GLN A 28 19.42 10.25 13.07
C GLN A 28 18.56 9.90 14.29
N ILE A 29 17.62 8.96 14.16
CA ILE A 29 16.68 8.64 15.22
C ILE A 29 17.17 7.41 16.01
N PRO A 30 17.32 7.51 17.35
CA PRO A 30 17.70 6.38 18.20
C PRO A 30 16.75 5.18 18.09
N GLU A 31 17.28 3.97 18.28
CA GLU A 31 16.54 2.71 18.12
C GLU A 31 15.40 2.54 19.15
N GLU A 32 15.46 3.25 20.28
CA GLU A 32 14.42 3.23 21.31
C GLU A 32 13.14 3.96 20.88
N ILE A 33 13.22 4.83 19.87
CA ILE A 33 12.09 5.62 19.38
C ILE A 33 11.44 4.87 18.22
N GLN A 34 10.14 4.58 18.35
CA GLN A 34 9.36 4.04 17.24
C GLN A 34 9.07 5.13 16.21
N VAL A 35 9.38 4.85 14.95
CA VAL A 35 9.15 5.75 13.81
C VAL A 35 8.17 5.11 12.85
N VAL A 36 7.17 5.87 12.41
CA VAL A 36 6.24 5.47 11.34
C VAL A 36 6.30 6.50 10.21
N THR A 37 6.89 6.11 9.09
CA THR A 37 6.92 6.96 7.89
C THR A 37 5.59 6.80 7.15
N ILE A 38 4.85 7.89 7.01
CA ILE A 38 3.56 7.94 6.33
C ILE A 38 3.75 8.54 4.94
N GLY A 39 3.33 7.83 3.91
CA GLY A 39 3.44 8.27 2.51
C GLY A 39 2.14 8.09 1.75
N ASP A 40 1.90 8.97 0.78
CA ASP A 40 0.74 8.90 -0.09
C ASP A 40 0.97 7.91 -1.26
N CYS A 41 0.23 8.08 -2.36
CA CYS A 41 0.37 7.20 -3.52
C CYS A 41 1.72 7.29 -4.22
N GLU A 42 2.46 8.39 -4.08
CA GLU A 42 3.77 8.55 -4.71
C GLU A 42 4.83 7.68 -4.02
N ALA A 43 4.63 7.40 -2.73
CA ALA A 43 5.50 6.51 -1.95
C ALA A 43 5.20 5.02 -2.18
N ASP A 44 4.17 4.65 -2.97
CA ASP A 44 3.87 3.26 -3.31
C ASP A 44 4.87 2.73 -4.36
N ILE A 45 6.13 2.61 -3.97
CA ILE A 45 7.23 2.10 -4.76
C ILE A 45 7.80 0.84 -4.10
N PHE A 46 8.14 -0.17 -4.91
CA PHE A 46 8.62 -1.44 -4.40
C PHE A 46 9.94 -1.29 -3.61
N ASP A 47 10.80 -0.38 -4.07
CA ASP A 47 12.13 -0.18 -3.52
C ASP A 47 12.08 0.34 -2.08
N LEU A 48 11.10 1.16 -1.75
CA LEU A 48 10.88 1.65 -0.38
C LEU A 48 10.48 0.51 0.56
N PHE A 49 9.63 -0.40 0.08
CA PHE A 49 9.23 -1.58 0.87
C PHE A 49 10.40 -2.55 1.09
N ALA A 50 11.25 -2.71 0.06
CA ALA A 50 12.38 -3.62 0.05
C ALA A 50 13.64 -3.07 0.73
N GLN A 51 13.73 -1.75 0.96
CA GLN A 51 14.83 -1.13 1.69
C GLN A 51 14.90 -1.70 3.11
N SER A 52 16.11 -2.05 3.54
CA SER A 52 16.36 -2.54 4.90
C SER A 52 15.97 -1.48 5.93
N ARG A 53 15.27 -1.92 6.98
CA ARG A 53 14.81 -1.05 8.06
C ARG A 53 15.22 -1.58 9.41
N SER A 54 15.52 -0.66 10.33
CA SER A 54 15.69 -0.98 11.74
C SER A 54 14.35 -1.49 12.31
N PRO A 55 14.34 -2.37 13.33
CA PRO A 55 13.10 -2.94 13.88
C PRO A 55 12.09 -1.91 14.41
N ASN A 56 12.54 -0.70 14.76
CA ASN A 56 11.74 0.43 15.22
C ASN A 56 11.19 1.32 14.08
N SER A 57 11.50 1.02 12.82
CA SER A 57 11.15 1.82 11.65
C SER A 57 10.07 1.15 10.80
N HIS A 58 8.87 1.74 10.81
CA HIS A 58 7.66 1.22 10.15
C HIS A 58 7.21 2.12 9.00
N LEU A 59 6.42 1.56 8.09
CA LEU A 59 5.85 2.29 6.95
C LEU A 59 4.32 2.20 6.96
N LEU A 60 3.65 3.31 6.69
CA LEU A 60 2.22 3.36 6.40
C LEU A 60 1.99 4.11 5.08
N ILE A 61 1.91 3.35 3.99
CA ILE A 61 1.88 3.89 2.63
C ILE A 61 0.51 3.63 1.99
N ARG A 62 -0.04 4.64 1.32
CA ARG A 62 -1.28 4.49 0.55
C ARG A 62 -1.01 3.66 -0.72
N GLY A 63 -1.41 2.39 -0.70
CA GLY A 63 -1.31 1.51 -1.86
C GLY A 63 -2.22 1.94 -3.03
N THR A 64 -1.67 1.94 -4.24
CA THR A 64 -2.37 2.23 -5.50
C THR A 64 -2.07 1.22 -6.61
N HIS A 65 -0.91 0.58 -6.58
CA HIS A 65 -0.50 -0.41 -7.56
C HIS A 65 -1.16 -1.76 -7.31
N ASN A 66 -1.76 -2.34 -8.34
CA ASN A 66 -2.26 -3.70 -8.31
C ASN A 66 -1.10 -4.70 -8.48
N ARG A 67 -0.36 -4.92 -7.40
CA ARG A 67 0.86 -5.73 -7.38
C ARG A 67 0.56 -7.22 -7.45
N LYS A 68 1.50 -8.00 -7.96
CA LYS A 68 1.43 -9.47 -7.85
C LYS A 68 1.74 -9.89 -6.43
N VAL A 69 0.95 -10.81 -5.89
CA VAL A 69 1.07 -11.25 -4.50
C VAL A 69 0.90 -12.75 -4.35
N ASN A 70 1.52 -13.29 -3.32
CA ASN A 70 1.19 -14.59 -2.74
C ASN A 70 0.60 -14.37 -1.34
N TYR A 71 -0.28 -15.26 -0.88
CA TYR A 71 -0.77 -15.23 0.50
C TYR A 71 0.30 -15.76 1.44
N LEU A 72 0.43 -15.12 2.61
CA LEU A 72 1.28 -15.67 3.67
C LEU A 72 0.52 -16.63 4.57
N GLU A 73 -0.82 -16.55 4.61
CA GLU A 73 -1.70 -17.40 5.42
C GLU A 73 -2.97 -17.78 4.66
N ASP A 74 -3.20 -19.08 4.41
CA ASP A 74 -4.35 -19.59 3.64
C ASP A 74 -5.68 -19.61 4.41
N LYS A 75 -5.66 -19.41 5.73
CA LYS A 75 -6.79 -19.74 6.62
C LYS A 75 -8.02 -18.83 6.51
N GLN A 76 -7.95 -17.71 5.78
CA GLN A 76 -9.04 -16.73 5.68
C GLN A 76 -9.69 -16.62 4.29
N ARG A 77 -9.35 -17.51 3.35
CA ARG A 77 -9.88 -17.47 1.98
C ARG A 77 -11.29 -18.06 1.89
N SER A 78 -12.14 -17.44 1.08
CA SER A 78 -13.51 -17.86 0.81
C SER A 78 -13.66 -19.03 -0.20
N GLY A 79 -12.62 -19.85 -0.39
CA GLY A 79 -12.71 -21.09 -1.18
C GLY A 79 -12.58 -20.96 -2.71
N HIS A 80 -12.12 -19.83 -3.23
CA HIS A 80 -11.92 -19.57 -4.67
C HIS A 80 -10.41 -19.62 -5.08
N PRO A 81 -10.05 -19.90 -6.36
CA PRO A 81 -8.68 -20.19 -6.81
C PRO A 81 -7.65 -19.08 -6.52
N GLU A 82 -6.35 -19.39 -6.56
CA GLU A 82 -5.26 -18.49 -6.14
C GLU A 82 -5.29 -17.09 -6.78
N PRO A 83 -5.61 -16.05 -6.00
CA PRO A 83 -5.59 -14.67 -6.47
C PRO A 83 -4.15 -14.21 -6.69
N LYS A 84 -3.83 -13.79 -7.92
CA LYS A 84 -2.46 -13.36 -8.30
C LYS A 84 -2.16 -11.89 -7.97
N TYR A 85 -3.17 -11.07 -7.66
CA TYR A 85 -3.04 -9.62 -7.62
C TYR A 85 -3.73 -8.97 -6.41
N LEU A 86 -3.02 -8.04 -5.78
CA LEU A 86 -3.32 -7.50 -4.47
C LEU A 86 -4.76 -7.01 -4.29
N HIS A 87 -5.27 -6.23 -5.24
CA HIS A 87 -6.60 -5.61 -5.12
C HIS A 87 -7.73 -6.64 -5.08
N GLN A 88 -7.61 -7.72 -5.84
CA GLN A 88 -8.57 -8.83 -5.78
C GLN A 88 -8.35 -9.60 -4.48
N SER A 89 -7.09 -9.93 -4.18
CA SER A 89 -6.72 -10.75 -3.04
C SER A 89 -7.24 -10.22 -1.71
N ILE A 90 -7.10 -8.91 -1.45
CA ILE A 90 -7.56 -8.30 -0.18
C ILE A 90 -9.09 -8.20 -0.09
N ARG A 91 -9.81 -8.16 -1.21
CA ARG A 91 -11.29 -8.10 -1.21
C ARG A 91 -11.94 -9.45 -0.89
N GLU A 92 -11.24 -10.55 -1.18
CA GLU A 92 -11.68 -11.90 -0.82
C GLU A 92 -11.54 -12.18 0.69
N ILE A 93 -10.78 -11.36 1.41
CA ILE A 93 -10.67 -11.46 2.87
C ILE A 93 -12.00 -11.05 3.50
N LYS A 94 -12.46 -11.86 4.47
CA LYS A 94 -13.64 -11.54 5.27
C LYS A 94 -13.42 -10.20 5.98
N ALA A 95 -14.40 -9.31 5.91
CA ALA A 95 -14.37 -8.06 6.66
C ALA A 95 -14.20 -8.34 8.16
N CYS A 96 -13.26 -7.63 8.78
CA CYS A 96 -12.93 -7.77 10.20
C CYS A 96 -13.60 -6.70 11.07
N GLY A 97 -14.18 -5.67 10.45
CA GLY A 97 -14.86 -4.59 11.15
C GLY A 97 -15.42 -3.54 10.19
N SER A 98 -16.07 -2.54 10.77
CA SER A 98 -16.58 -1.37 10.05
C SER A 98 -16.29 -0.08 10.80
N LEU A 99 -16.15 1.02 10.05
CA LEU A 99 -15.91 2.36 10.57
C LEU A 99 -16.86 3.36 9.90
N ASP A 100 -17.53 4.19 10.68
CA ASP A 100 -18.31 5.31 10.15
C ASP A 100 -17.43 6.55 10.05
N VAL A 101 -17.34 7.12 8.84
CA VAL A 101 -16.52 8.29 8.54
C VAL A 101 -17.42 9.45 8.12
N GLN A 102 -17.28 10.59 8.79
CA GLN A 102 -17.94 11.82 8.37
C GLN A 102 -17.23 12.40 7.15
N VAL A 103 -17.89 12.32 6.00
CA VAL A 103 -17.43 12.97 4.77
C VAL A 103 -17.93 14.40 4.78
N LYS A 104 -16.99 15.34 4.81
CA LYS A 104 -17.30 16.78 4.74
C LYS A 104 -17.89 17.14 3.39
N ARG A 105 -18.74 18.16 3.37
CA ARG A 105 -19.27 18.76 2.14
C ARG A 105 -18.14 19.24 1.24
N ASN A 106 -18.27 19.00 -0.06
CA ASN A 106 -17.48 19.64 -1.11
C ASN A 106 -18.43 20.14 -2.22
N PRO A 107 -17.98 20.91 -3.22
CA PRO A 107 -18.87 21.48 -4.24
C PRO A 107 -19.71 20.44 -5.02
N ASN A 108 -19.25 19.20 -5.08
CA ASN A 108 -19.90 18.13 -5.84
C ASN A 108 -20.71 17.16 -4.96
N HIS A 109 -20.58 17.22 -3.63
CA HIS A 109 -21.17 16.25 -2.71
C HIS A 109 -21.55 16.88 -1.36
N GLU A 110 -22.78 16.61 -0.92
CA GLU A 110 -23.24 16.97 0.42
C GLU A 110 -22.50 16.20 1.52
N ALA A 111 -22.48 16.79 2.72
CA ALA A 111 -21.95 16.10 3.89
C ALA A 111 -22.76 14.83 4.17
N ARG A 112 -22.07 13.74 4.45
CA ARG A 112 -22.72 12.44 4.70
C ARG A 112 -21.88 11.56 5.62
N LEU A 113 -22.54 10.60 6.26
CA LEU A 113 -21.86 9.52 6.97
C LEU A 113 -21.61 8.38 6.00
N ALA A 114 -20.35 7.97 5.84
CA ALA A 114 -19.95 6.84 5.00
C ALA A 114 -19.54 5.67 5.89
N LYS A 115 -20.19 4.52 5.72
CA LYS A 115 -19.81 3.29 6.42
C LYS A 115 -18.75 2.54 5.62
N LEU A 116 -17.56 2.42 6.17
CA LEU A 116 -16.44 1.70 5.59
C LEU A 116 -16.38 0.29 6.17
N THR A 117 -16.08 -0.69 5.32
CA THR A 117 -15.66 -2.04 5.75
C THR A 117 -14.14 -2.10 5.76
N VAL A 118 -13.59 -2.71 6.81
CA VAL A 118 -12.14 -2.90 6.96
C VAL A 118 -11.80 -4.36 6.77
N ARG A 119 -10.76 -4.61 5.98
CA ARG A 119 -10.12 -5.92 5.77
C ARG A 119 -8.62 -5.75 5.98
N PHE A 120 -7.97 -6.73 6.59
CA PHE A 120 -6.50 -6.76 6.64
C PHE A 120 -5.99 -8.17 6.40
N ALA A 121 -4.85 -8.29 5.72
CA ALA A 121 -4.16 -9.56 5.52
C ALA A 121 -2.68 -9.35 5.21
N SER A 122 -1.89 -10.41 5.42
CA SER A 122 -0.46 -10.43 5.12
C SER A 122 -0.21 -11.05 3.74
N PHE A 123 0.54 -10.33 2.91
CA PHE A 123 0.89 -10.73 1.55
C PHE A 123 2.38 -10.71 1.33
N GLU A 124 2.86 -11.59 0.47
CA GLU A 124 4.19 -11.49 -0.12
C GLU A 124 4.10 -10.79 -1.47
N ILE A 125 4.55 -9.54 -1.52
CA ILE A 125 4.58 -8.71 -2.72
C ILE A 125 5.75 -9.13 -3.61
N GLN A 126 5.44 -9.53 -4.84
CA GLN A 126 6.44 -9.99 -5.80
C GLN A 126 7.21 -8.83 -6.43
N VAL A 127 8.48 -9.07 -6.75
CA VAL A 127 9.36 -8.10 -7.40
C VAL A 127 8.80 -7.70 -8.77
N PRO A 128 8.66 -6.39 -9.09
CA PRO A 128 8.21 -5.94 -10.40
C PRO A 128 9.13 -6.43 -11.53
N LYS A 129 8.53 -6.83 -12.67
CA LYS A 129 9.24 -7.43 -13.81
C LYS A 129 10.32 -6.56 -14.45
N HIS A 130 10.20 -5.23 -14.31
CA HIS A 130 11.09 -4.26 -14.94
C HIS A 130 12.37 -4.02 -14.13
N HIS A 131 12.49 -4.55 -12.91
CA HIS A 131 13.76 -4.54 -12.21
C HIS A 131 14.78 -5.41 -12.94
N SER A 132 16.00 -4.90 -13.07
CA SER A 132 17.07 -5.61 -13.75
C SER A 132 17.39 -6.91 -13.02
N LYS A 133 17.65 -7.99 -13.77
CA LYS A 133 18.16 -9.24 -13.20
C LYS A 133 19.56 -9.11 -12.60
N ALA A 134 20.26 -8.02 -12.90
CA ALA A 134 21.61 -7.74 -12.39
C ALA A 134 21.64 -7.35 -10.91
N ASN A 135 20.51 -6.88 -10.36
CA ASN A 135 20.37 -6.61 -8.93
C ASN A 135 19.16 -7.37 -8.38
N PRO A 136 19.30 -8.67 -8.10
CA PRO A 136 18.18 -9.52 -7.70
C PRO A 136 17.64 -9.05 -6.35
N ARG A 137 16.35 -8.70 -6.34
CA ARG A 137 15.60 -8.38 -5.12
C ARG A 137 14.75 -9.56 -4.71
N GLN A 138 14.42 -9.62 -3.42
CA GLN A 138 13.52 -10.63 -2.89
C GLN A 138 12.10 -10.06 -2.77
N PRO A 139 11.06 -10.89 -2.89
CA PRO A 139 9.71 -10.50 -2.52
C PRO A 139 9.63 -9.95 -1.08
N VAL A 140 8.72 -9.01 -0.84
CA VAL A 140 8.59 -8.33 0.46
C VAL A 140 7.27 -8.72 1.11
N LYS A 141 7.32 -9.09 2.39
CA LYS A 141 6.13 -9.36 3.20
C LYS A 141 5.55 -8.04 3.69
N LEU A 142 4.28 -7.76 3.38
CA LEU A 142 3.57 -6.57 3.83
C LEU A 142 2.22 -6.95 4.45
N GLN A 143 1.83 -6.20 5.48
CA GLN A 143 0.44 -6.15 5.92
C GLN A 143 -0.31 -5.14 5.05
N VAL A 144 -1.46 -5.53 4.52
CA VAL A 144 -2.30 -4.68 3.68
C VAL A 144 -3.64 -4.48 4.36
N ILE A 145 -4.09 -3.23 4.42
CA ILE A 145 -5.37 -2.82 4.97
C ILE A 145 -6.19 -2.23 3.82
N LEU A 146 -7.39 -2.79 3.59
CA LEU A 146 -8.38 -2.21 2.70
C LEU A 146 -9.52 -1.64 3.55
N ALA A 147 -9.68 -0.32 3.48
CA ALA A 147 -10.90 0.36 3.90
C ALA A 147 -11.71 0.70 2.64
N GLU A 148 -12.87 0.09 2.47
CA GLU A 148 -13.73 0.27 1.31
C GLU A 148 -15.15 0.61 1.76
N GLU A 149 -15.72 1.66 1.16
CA GLU A 149 -17.08 2.08 1.44
C GLU A 149 -18.07 0.99 1.08
N GLU A 150 -18.96 0.66 2.01
CA GLU A 150 -20.07 -0.24 1.78
C GLU A 150 -21.03 0.42 0.80
N LYS A 151 -21.00 -0.01 -0.47
CA LYS A 151 -22.03 0.41 -1.43
C LYS A 151 -23.34 -0.16 -0.94
N SER A 152 -24.24 0.71 -0.46
CA SER A 152 -25.63 0.35 -0.31
C SER A 152 -26.12 -0.17 -1.65
N ALA A 153 -26.73 -1.36 -1.69
CA ALA A 153 -27.40 -1.84 -2.88
C ALA A 153 -28.47 -0.80 -3.25
N SER A 154 -28.16 0.07 -4.20
CA SER A 154 -29.12 0.97 -4.81
C SER A 154 -30.07 0.09 -5.61
N TRP A 155 -31.23 -0.19 -5.02
CA TRP A 155 -32.39 -0.63 -5.78
C TRP A 155 -32.87 0.54 -6.63
N SER A 156 -32.76 0.37 -7.95
CA SER A 156 -33.61 1.00 -8.95
C SER A 156 -33.44 0.25 -10.26
#